data_AF-A0A9Q1CMN7-F1
#
_entry.id   AF-A0A9Q1CMN7-F1
#
_cell.length_a   1.000
_cell.length_b   1.000
_cell.length_c   1.000
_cell.angle_alpha   90.00
_cell.angle_beta   90.00
_cell.angle_gamma   90.00
#
_symmetry.space_group_name_H-M   'P 1'
#
loop_
_entity.id
_entity.type
_entity.pdbx_description
1 polymer ?
#
loop_
_entity_poly.entity_id
_entity_poly.type
_entity_poly.pdbx_seq_one_letter_code
_entity_poly.pdbx_strand_id
1 'polypeptide(L)'
;MAPDSDDEWTEVQNEDANPAGSLDTMLAPQFDNDSSLAYCFAPSEGGQPRSRTKIRVHYSSIYEGFRVFRTVRGSPPYWEKTKKELFAMIRQLGIPTWFISFSAAETRWVHLRILGRTVHNKEYSDGEMLNMTWHEKSELIQSDPVTCARHFDYMIRRFINVLLSSYHPVGEIADHFYRVEFQQRGSPHIHMLAWVSNAPVYENASNTEVASFIDKYITCKKPTSEHLALNLQTHSHAKTCRKKREGVCRFGFPIPSMPRTMILTPLENVTTDEKDQFSALYDKGILE
;
A
#
# COMPACT_ATOMS: atom_id res chain seq x y z
N MET A 1 -14.92 -2.94 37.38
CA MET A 1 -13.78 -3.62 36.76
C MET A 1 -13.16 -2.63 35.80
N ALA A 2 -11.98 -2.13 36.12
CA ALA A 2 -11.26 -1.20 35.25
C ALA A 2 -10.88 -1.94 33.95
N PRO A 3 -11.09 -1.35 32.77
CA PRO A 3 -10.54 -1.90 31.54
C PRO A 3 -9.03 -1.65 31.53
N ASP A 4 -8.26 -2.75 31.37
CA ASP A 4 -6.82 -2.74 31.13
C ASP A 4 -6.46 -1.70 30.07
N SER A 5 -5.70 -0.68 30.49
CA SER A 5 -5.26 0.44 29.63
C SER A 5 -3.85 0.26 29.07
N ASP A 6 -3.34 -0.97 29.03
CA ASP A 6 -1.94 -1.26 28.67
C ASP A 6 -1.76 -1.76 27.22
N ASP A 7 -2.66 -1.37 26.31
CA ASP A 7 -2.39 -1.42 24.87
C ASP A 7 -1.72 -0.11 24.43
N GLU A 8 -0.54 0.15 25.00
CA GLU A 8 0.42 1.05 24.40
C GLU A 8 0.75 0.51 23.00
N TRP A 9 0.60 1.36 21.97
CA TRP A 9 1.19 1.10 20.67
C TRP A 9 2.67 0.79 20.86
N THR A 10 3.06 -0.48 20.72
CA THR A 10 4.44 -0.97 20.92
C THR A 10 5.41 -0.55 19.81
N GLU A 11 5.08 0.47 19.02
CA GLU A 11 6.08 1.18 18.22
C GLU A 11 6.57 2.38 19.05
N VAL A 12 7.69 2.17 19.75
CA VAL A 12 8.49 3.28 20.27
C VAL A 12 8.70 4.25 19.12
N GLN A 13 8.41 5.53 19.38
CA GLN A 13 8.68 6.59 18.43
C GLN A 13 10.15 6.48 18.06
N ASN A 14 10.44 6.36 16.76
CA ASN A 14 11.77 6.57 16.24
C ASN A 14 12.08 8.07 16.46
N GLU A 15 12.49 8.44 17.68
CA GLU A 15 12.95 9.79 18.02
C GLU A 15 14.16 10.16 17.16
N ASP A 16 14.95 9.15 16.83
CA ASP A 16 15.86 9.16 15.70
C ASP A 16 15.05 8.84 14.46
N ALA A 17 14.59 9.84 13.72
CA ALA A 17 14.09 9.66 12.36
C ALA A 17 15.21 9.15 11.44
N ASN A 18 15.82 8.00 11.71
CA ASN A 18 16.77 7.34 10.84
C ASN A 18 15.94 6.60 9.79
N PRO A 19 15.83 7.12 8.55
CA PRO A 19 15.15 6.42 7.49
C PRO A 19 15.88 5.10 7.23
N ALA A 20 15.17 3.98 7.40
CA ALA A 20 15.47 2.77 6.65
C ALA A 20 15.37 3.19 5.17
N GLY A 21 16.54 3.38 4.54
CA GLY A 21 16.69 4.19 3.34
C GLY A 21 15.54 4.01 2.33
N SER A 22 14.95 5.13 1.91
CA SER A 22 13.93 5.11 0.88
C SER A 22 14.50 4.49 -0.40
N LEU A 23 14.07 3.29 -0.75
CA LEU A 23 14.27 2.76 -2.11
C LEU A 23 13.48 3.57 -3.15
N ASP A 24 12.48 4.34 -2.70
CA ASP A 24 11.61 5.17 -3.52
C ASP A 24 12.25 6.47 -4.03
N THR A 25 13.44 6.83 -3.53
CA THR A 25 14.14 8.07 -3.95
C THR A 25 15.35 7.77 -4.82
N MET A 26 15.38 6.66 -5.55
CA MET A 26 16.55 6.26 -6.33
C MET A 26 16.55 6.84 -7.76
N LEU A 27 17.55 7.70 -8.00
CA LEU A 27 18.11 8.17 -9.28
C LEU A 27 17.45 9.40 -9.92
N ALA A 28 17.74 10.58 -9.37
CA ALA A 28 17.79 11.80 -10.19
C ALA A 28 19.14 11.83 -10.93
N PRO A 29 19.19 11.67 -12.27
CA PRO A 29 20.43 11.83 -13.01
C PRO A 29 20.87 13.29 -12.95
N GLN A 30 22.06 13.56 -12.42
CA GLN A 30 22.74 14.84 -12.66
C GLN A 30 23.78 14.64 -13.75
N PHE A 31 23.78 15.57 -14.70
CA PHE A 31 24.66 15.57 -15.86
C PHE A 31 25.85 16.47 -15.59
N ASP A 32 27.04 15.95 -15.85
CA ASP A 32 28.23 16.76 -16.03
C ASP A 32 28.41 16.98 -17.53
N ASN A 33 28.10 18.20 -17.97
CA ASN A 33 28.13 18.57 -19.38
C ASN A 33 29.53 18.42 -20.00
N ASP A 34 30.59 18.42 -19.17
CA ASP A 34 31.96 18.41 -19.67
C ASP A 34 32.51 17.00 -19.90
N SER A 35 31.95 15.97 -19.24
CA SER A 35 32.54 14.62 -19.25
C SER A 35 31.77 13.58 -20.08
N SER A 36 30.59 13.92 -20.61
CA SER A 36 29.68 12.93 -21.25
C SER A 36 29.32 11.75 -20.33
N LEU A 37 29.48 11.91 -19.02
CA LEU A 37 29.20 10.89 -18.01
C LEU A 37 27.91 11.21 -17.28
N ALA A 38 27.05 10.20 -17.12
CA ALA A 38 25.85 10.29 -16.31
C ALA A 38 26.13 9.68 -14.93
N TYR A 39 25.80 10.43 -13.87
CA TYR A 39 25.96 9.97 -12.50
C TYR A 39 24.62 9.55 -11.91
N CYS A 40 24.60 8.40 -11.24
CA CYS A 40 23.45 7.88 -10.52
C CYS A 40 23.64 8.15 -9.02
N PHE A 41 22.77 8.97 -8.44
CA PHE A 41 22.82 9.30 -7.01
C PHE A 41 21.60 8.71 -6.28
N ALA A 42 21.87 8.02 -5.18
CA ALA A 42 20.88 7.79 -4.13
C ALA A 42 20.99 8.97 -3.14
N PRO A 43 19.98 9.84 -3.04
CA PRO A 43 20.00 10.94 -2.08
C PRO A 43 19.87 10.39 -0.65
N SER A 44 20.71 10.89 0.26
CA SER A 44 20.47 10.80 1.70
C SER A 44 19.82 12.08 2.21
N GLU A 45 19.42 12.08 3.48
CA GLU A 45 19.00 13.31 4.16
C GLU A 45 20.05 14.41 4.01
N GLY A 46 19.59 15.64 3.78
CA GLY A 46 20.45 16.81 3.51
C GLY A 46 20.99 16.94 2.08
N GLY A 47 20.59 16.05 1.14
CA GLY A 47 20.98 16.15 -0.27
C GLY A 47 22.39 15.64 -0.59
N GLN A 48 23.05 14.94 0.34
CA GLN A 48 24.36 14.33 0.08
C GLN A 48 24.20 12.87 -0.42
N PRO A 49 25.03 12.37 -1.37
CA PRO A 49 24.88 11.00 -1.88
C PRO A 49 25.57 9.94 -1.01
N ARG A 50 24.91 8.80 -0.73
CA ARG A 50 25.45 7.68 0.07
C ARG A 50 26.35 6.68 -0.69
N SER A 51 26.35 6.70 -2.02
CA SER A 51 27.15 5.79 -2.86
C SER A 51 27.50 6.43 -4.20
N ARG A 52 28.74 6.24 -4.68
CA ARG A 52 29.22 6.66 -6.01
C ARG A 52 29.42 5.44 -6.90
N THR A 53 28.36 4.87 -7.45
CA THR A 53 28.49 3.87 -8.51
C THR A 53 28.69 4.57 -9.85
N LYS A 54 29.91 4.50 -10.40
CA LYS A 54 30.26 5.08 -11.71
C LYS A 54 29.75 4.17 -12.83
N ILE A 55 28.76 4.60 -13.59
CA ILE A 55 28.36 3.94 -14.84
C ILE A 55 28.85 4.81 -16.00
N ARG A 56 29.73 4.24 -16.83
CA ARG A 56 30.30 4.94 -17.99
C ARG A 56 29.37 4.70 -19.17
N VAL A 57 28.70 5.75 -19.66
CA VAL A 57 27.80 5.67 -20.81
C VAL A 57 28.29 6.68 -21.85
N HIS A 58 28.59 6.24 -23.07
CA HIS A 58 29.02 7.12 -24.17
C HIS A 58 27.75 7.67 -24.87
N TYR A 59 27.57 8.99 -24.92
CA TYR A 59 26.37 9.63 -25.47
C TYR A 59 26.63 10.32 -26.82
N SER A 60 25.81 10.03 -27.84
CA SER A 60 25.76 10.79 -29.11
C SER A 60 24.53 11.71 -29.23
N SER A 61 23.52 11.57 -28.36
CA SER A 61 22.49 12.60 -28.16
C SER A 61 21.82 12.44 -26.79
N ILE A 62 21.58 13.55 -26.09
CA ILE A 62 21.02 13.58 -24.74
C ILE A 62 19.66 12.84 -24.67
N TYR A 63 18.87 12.90 -25.74
CA TYR A 63 17.56 12.24 -25.82
C TYR A 63 17.63 10.72 -26.02
N GLU A 64 18.67 10.19 -26.67
CA GLU A 64 18.77 8.75 -26.91
C GLU A 64 19.17 7.98 -25.66
N GLY A 65 20.06 8.48 -24.81
CA GLY A 65 20.45 7.69 -23.64
C GLY A 65 19.45 7.71 -22.49
N PHE A 66 18.44 8.62 -22.48
CA PHE A 66 17.28 8.44 -21.62
C PHE A 66 16.43 7.22 -21.97
N ARG A 67 16.52 6.71 -23.20
CA ARG A 67 15.82 5.47 -23.60
C ARG A 67 16.34 4.26 -22.84
N VAL A 68 17.62 4.25 -22.48
CA VAL A 68 18.24 3.15 -21.70
C VAL A 68 17.60 3.05 -20.31
N PHE A 69 17.19 4.17 -19.72
CA PHE A 69 16.54 4.16 -18.40
C PHE A 69 15.09 3.64 -18.45
N ARG A 70 14.45 3.51 -19.62
CA ARG A 70 13.09 2.93 -19.72
C ARG A 70 13.01 1.48 -19.24
N THR A 71 14.13 0.75 -19.21
CA THR A 71 14.21 -0.62 -18.67
C THR A 71 14.62 -0.66 -17.21
N VAL A 72 15.07 0.47 -16.65
CA VAL A 72 15.44 0.60 -15.24
C VAL A 72 14.20 0.95 -14.44
N ARG A 73 13.66 -0.05 -13.72
CA ARG A 73 12.50 0.12 -12.83
C ARG A 73 12.79 1.24 -11.82
N GLY A 74 11.78 2.08 -11.56
CA GLY A 74 11.89 3.22 -10.66
C GLY A 74 12.37 4.51 -11.32
N SER A 75 12.98 4.46 -12.51
CA SER A 75 13.46 5.67 -13.19
C SER A 75 12.31 6.54 -13.73
N PRO A 76 12.51 7.86 -13.89
CA PRO A 76 11.49 8.72 -14.50
C PRO A 76 11.06 8.26 -15.91
N PRO A 77 11.96 7.87 -16.84
CA PRO A 77 11.54 7.35 -18.15
C PRO A 77 10.78 6.02 -18.09
N TYR A 78 11.09 5.16 -17.11
CA TYR A 78 10.30 3.95 -16.85
C TYR A 78 8.87 4.34 -16.42
N TRP A 79 8.73 5.24 -15.45
CA TRP A 79 7.40 5.66 -14.97
C TRP A 79 6.58 6.42 -16.02
N GLU A 80 7.23 7.20 -16.88
CA GLU A 80 6.56 7.83 -18.02
C GLU A 80 5.97 6.79 -18.97
N LYS A 81 6.73 5.74 -19.29
CA LYS A 81 6.27 4.62 -20.11
C LYS A 81 5.11 3.88 -19.42
N THR A 82 5.29 3.48 -18.16
CA THR A 82 4.29 2.76 -17.37
C THR A 82 2.99 3.55 -17.24
N LYS A 83 3.06 4.87 -17.04
CA LYS A 83 1.90 5.76 -17.00
C LYS A 83 1.14 5.77 -18.33
N LYS A 84 1.86 5.83 -19.46
CA LYS A 84 1.26 5.77 -20.81
C LYS A 84 0.57 4.43 -21.06
N GLU A 85 1.19 3.32 -20.65
CA GLU A 85 0.60 1.97 -20.72
C GLU A 85 -0.68 1.89 -19.88
N LEU A 86 -0.65 2.36 -18.64
CA LEU A 86 -1.82 2.36 -17.77
C LEU A 86 -2.98 3.20 -18.34
N PHE A 87 -2.68 4.37 -18.92
CA PHE A 87 -3.71 5.16 -19.61
C PHE A 87 -4.25 4.48 -20.87
N ALA A 88 -3.43 3.71 -21.58
CA ALA A 88 -3.91 2.91 -22.70
C ALA A 88 -4.85 1.80 -22.23
N MET A 89 -4.52 1.11 -21.13
CA MET A 89 -5.40 0.11 -20.51
C MET A 89 -6.75 0.73 -20.12
N ILE A 90 -6.76 1.86 -19.41
CA ILE A 90 -8.00 2.54 -19.01
C ILE A 90 -8.82 2.97 -20.25
N ARG A 91 -8.16 3.43 -21.32
CA ARG A 91 -8.84 3.81 -22.57
C ARG A 91 -9.46 2.63 -23.31
N GLN A 92 -8.84 1.45 -23.25
CA GLN A 92 -9.30 0.26 -23.98
C GLN A 92 -10.27 -0.59 -23.18
N LEU A 93 -10.03 -0.73 -21.87
CA LEU A 93 -10.79 -1.61 -20.98
C LEU A 93 -11.82 -0.85 -20.12
N GLY A 94 -11.74 0.49 -20.09
CA GLY A 94 -12.59 1.33 -19.25
C GLY A 94 -12.08 1.47 -17.82
N ILE A 95 -12.98 1.83 -16.91
CA ILE A 95 -12.67 1.99 -15.48
C ILE A 95 -12.39 0.60 -14.87
N PRO A 96 -11.30 0.43 -14.10
CA PRO A 96 -11.01 -0.85 -13.44
C PRO A 96 -12.12 -1.24 -12.46
N THR A 97 -12.44 -2.53 -12.41
CA THR A 97 -13.44 -3.09 -11.49
C THR A 97 -12.98 -3.00 -10.04
N TRP A 98 -11.72 -3.35 -9.79
CA TRP A 98 -11.15 -3.34 -8.44
C TRP A 98 -9.94 -2.43 -8.34
N PHE A 99 -9.90 -1.65 -7.25
CA PHE A 99 -8.68 -1.05 -6.72
C PHE A 99 -8.27 -1.84 -5.49
N ILE A 100 -7.09 -2.44 -5.51
CA ILE A 100 -6.62 -3.35 -4.47
C ILE A 100 -5.29 -2.83 -3.93
N SER A 101 -5.18 -2.76 -2.61
CA SER A 101 -3.93 -2.37 -1.94
C SER A 101 -3.42 -3.49 -1.04
N PHE A 102 -2.13 -3.78 -1.10
CA PHE A 102 -1.47 -4.71 -0.19
C PHE A 102 -0.34 -4.00 0.55
N SER A 103 -0.26 -4.22 1.85
CA SER A 103 0.87 -3.75 2.67
C SER A 103 1.66 -4.94 3.17
N ALA A 104 2.98 -4.82 3.14
CA ALA A 104 3.81 -5.75 3.88
C ALA A 104 3.54 -5.62 5.40
N ALA A 105 3.60 -6.76 6.08
CA ALA A 105 3.46 -6.87 7.53
C ALA A 105 4.59 -7.78 8.04
N GLU A 106 5.82 -7.41 7.71
CA GLU A 106 7.04 -8.22 7.86
C GLU A 106 7.23 -8.67 9.31
N THR A 107 6.92 -7.81 10.28
CA THR A 107 7.00 -8.12 11.72
C THR A 107 6.04 -9.22 12.18
N ARG A 108 5.07 -9.62 11.33
CA ARG A 108 4.12 -10.71 11.60
C ARG A 108 4.46 -12.00 10.85
N TRP A 109 5.44 -11.99 9.94
CA TRP A 109 5.77 -13.15 9.13
C TRP A 109 6.73 -14.10 9.86
N VAL A 110 6.18 -15.17 10.43
CA VAL A 110 6.97 -16.25 11.06
C VAL A 110 7.99 -16.88 10.08
N HIS A 111 7.68 -16.85 8.78
CA HIS A 111 8.55 -17.37 7.72
C HIS A 111 9.85 -16.55 7.55
N LEU A 112 9.93 -15.33 8.10
CA LEU A 112 11.17 -14.55 8.15
C LEU A 112 12.19 -15.08 9.19
N ARG A 113 11.95 -16.24 9.83
CA ARG A 113 12.98 -16.94 10.64
C ARG A 113 14.30 -17.19 9.90
N ILE A 114 14.27 -17.19 8.56
CA ILE A 114 15.48 -17.25 7.73
C ILE A 114 16.45 -16.10 8.04
N LEU A 115 15.95 -14.93 8.46
CA LEU A 115 16.77 -13.80 8.90
C LEU A 115 17.59 -14.17 10.15
N GLY A 116 17.04 -14.99 11.05
CA GLY A 116 17.81 -15.48 12.19
C GLY A 116 19.03 -16.30 11.78
N ARG A 117 18.90 -17.08 10.70
CA ARG A 117 20.02 -17.85 10.15
C ARG A 117 21.04 -16.94 9.47
N THR A 118 20.60 -15.95 8.70
CA THR A 118 21.51 -15.06 7.96
C THR A 118 22.18 -14.01 8.84
N VAL A 119 21.48 -13.49 9.86
CA VAL A 119 21.95 -12.40 10.73
C VAL A 119 22.62 -12.94 12.00
N HIS A 120 21.98 -13.89 12.69
CA HIS A 120 22.46 -14.40 14.00
C HIS A 120 23.07 -15.80 13.95
N ASN A 121 23.08 -16.46 12.78
CA ASN A 121 23.45 -17.87 12.65
C ASN A 121 22.65 -18.78 13.62
N LYS A 122 21.39 -18.42 13.89
CA LYS A 122 20.47 -19.15 14.78
C LYS A 122 19.23 -19.60 14.03
N GLU A 123 18.80 -20.84 14.27
CA GLU A 123 17.49 -21.30 13.83
C GLU A 123 16.44 -20.99 14.90
N TYR A 124 15.52 -20.07 14.59
CA TYR A 124 14.36 -19.81 15.44
C TYR A 124 13.21 -20.75 15.09
N SER A 125 12.56 -21.29 16.12
CA SER A 125 11.26 -21.94 16.01
C SER A 125 10.14 -20.92 15.75
N ASP A 126 8.99 -21.39 15.27
CA ASP A 126 7.83 -20.51 15.03
C ASP A 126 7.33 -19.88 16.34
N GLY A 127 7.41 -20.60 17.46
CA GLY A 127 7.09 -20.06 18.79
C GLY A 127 8.03 -18.94 19.23
N GLU A 128 9.33 -19.08 19.00
CA GLU A 128 10.30 -18.00 19.26
C GLU A 128 10.02 -16.78 18.38
N MET A 129 9.76 -16.96 17.08
CA MET A 129 9.43 -15.86 16.18
C MET A 129 8.15 -15.13 16.58
N LEU A 130 7.13 -15.85 17.07
CA LEU A 130 5.90 -15.24 17.53
C LEU A 130 6.11 -14.43 18.81
N ASN A 131 6.96 -14.92 19.71
CA ASN A 131 7.23 -14.30 21.02
C ASN A 131 8.31 -13.20 20.98
N MET A 132 9.06 -13.06 19.88
CA MET A 132 10.00 -11.95 19.73
C MET A 132 9.29 -10.60 19.86
N THR A 133 9.95 -9.69 20.57
CA THR A 133 9.54 -8.30 20.69
C THR A 133 9.57 -7.60 19.33
N TRP A 134 8.85 -6.48 19.22
CA TRP A 134 8.88 -5.67 18.01
C TRP A 134 10.31 -5.19 17.69
N HIS A 135 11.09 -4.80 18.70
CA HIS A 135 12.47 -4.33 18.53
C HIS A 135 13.38 -5.41 17.93
N GLU A 136 13.36 -6.63 18.48
CA GLU A 136 14.17 -7.75 17.97
C GLU A 136 13.81 -8.09 16.52
N LYS A 137 12.52 -8.07 16.18
CA LYS A 137 12.07 -8.29 14.79
C LYS A 137 12.53 -7.17 13.87
N SER A 138 12.39 -5.92 14.31
CA SER A 138 12.82 -4.76 13.56
C SER A 138 14.32 -4.78 13.30
N GLU A 139 15.14 -5.19 14.27
CA GLU A 139 16.59 -5.34 14.12
C GLU A 139 16.93 -6.42 13.08
N LEU A 140 16.30 -7.59 13.14
CA LEU A 140 16.48 -8.67 12.16
C LEU A 140 16.14 -8.19 10.73
N ILE A 141 15.02 -7.49 10.57
CA ILE A 141 14.55 -6.98 9.28
C ILE A 141 15.52 -5.91 8.73
N GLN A 142 15.97 -4.99 9.58
CA GLN A 142 16.91 -3.93 9.19
C GLN A 142 18.31 -4.46 8.88
N SER A 143 18.69 -5.58 9.48
CA SER A 143 19.98 -6.23 9.24
C SER A 143 20.06 -6.91 7.87
N ASP A 144 18.94 -7.42 7.34
CA ASP A 144 18.87 -7.99 5.99
C ASP A 144 17.56 -7.62 5.26
N PRO A 145 17.42 -6.35 4.85
CA PRO A 145 16.21 -5.85 4.17
C PRO A 145 16.05 -6.43 2.77
N VAL A 146 17.13 -6.93 2.16
CA VAL A 146 17.10 -7.55 0.81
C VAL A 146 16.37 -8.87 0.86
N THR A 147 16.63 -9.72 1.86
CA THR A 147 15.91 -10.98 2.04
C THR A 147 14.43 -10.73 2.34
N CYS A 148 14.11 -9.72 3.15
CA CYS A 148 12.72 -9.29 3.39
C CYS A 148 12.00 -8.89 2.09
N ALA A 149 12.62 -8.04 1.27
CA ALA A 149 12.05 -7.61 -0.01
C ALA A 149 11.86 -8.77 -1.00
N ARG A 150 12.82 -9.71 -1.06
CA ARG A 150 12.70 -10.94 -1.88
C ARG A 150 11.56 -11.84 -1.41
N HIS A 151 11.39 -11.97 -0.09
CA HIS A 151 10.29 -12.75 0.47
C HIS A 151 8.93 -12.12 0.13
N PHE A 152 8.82 -10.79 0.23
CA PHE A 152 7.62 -10.07 -0.20
C PHE A 152 7.32 -10.29 -1.69
N ASP A 153 8.31 -10.13 -2.58
CA ASP A 153 8.13 -10.37 -4.03
C ASP A 153 7.65 -11.80 -4.30
N TYR A 154 8.23 -12.79 -3.61
CA TYR A 154 7.78 -14.18 -3.70
C TYR A 154 6.32 -14.34 -3.28
N MET A 155 5.95 -13.82 -2.10
CA MET A 155 4.57 -13.91 -1.57
C MET A 155 3.56 -13.26 -2.52
N ILE A 156 3.86 -12.07 -3.02
CA ILE A 156 2.99 -11.34 -3.95
C ILE A 156 2.84 -12.07 -5.28
N ARG A 157 3.91 -12.61 -5.86
CA ARG A 157 3.80 -13.40 -7.10
C ARG A 157 2.91 -14.63 -6.90
N ARG A 158 3.06 -15.32 -5.78
CA ARG A 158 2.20 -16.47 -5.45
C ARG A 158 0.74 -16.04 -5.27
N PHE A 159 0.51 -14.92 -4.61
CA PHE A 159 -0.83 -14.38 -4.39
C PHE A 159 -1.49 -13.94 -5.71
N ILE A 160 -0.77 -13.22 -6.57
CA ILE A 160 -1.26 -12.81 -7.90
C ILE A 160 -1.58 -14.04 -8.75
N ASN A 161 -0.77 -15.10 -8.72
CA ASN A 161 -1.09 -16.34 -9.43
C ASN A 161 -2.41 -16.96 -8.95
N VAL A 162 -2.74 -16.85 -7.65
CA VAL A 162 -4.04 -17.29 -7.12
C VAL A 162 -5.16 -16.36 -7.60
N LEU A 163 -4.94 -15.04 -7.57
CA LEU A 163 -5.92 -14.07 -8.09
C LEU A 163 -6.27 -14.31 -9.57
N LEU A 164 -5.27 -14.63 -10.39
CA LEU A 164 -5.41 -14.87 -11.83
C LEU A 164 -5.76 -16.31 -12.19
N SER A 165 -5.93 -17.18 -11.19
CA SER A 165 -6.26 -18.59 -11.42
C SER A 165 -7.71 -18.78 -11.86
N SER A 166 -8.03 -19.99 -12.34
CA SER A 166 -9.38 -20.43 -12.68
C SER A 166 -10.34 -20.50 -11.48
N TYR A 167 -9.86 -20.25 -10.25
CA TYR A 167 -10.71 -20.12 -9.07
C TYR A 167 -11.44 -18.77 -9.02
N HIS A 168 -10.97 -17.76 -9.76
CA HIS A 168 -11.61 -16.45 -9.91
C HIS A 168 -12.07 -15.82 -8.58
N PRO A 169 -11.16 -15.68 -7.58
CA PRO A 169 -11.54 -15.29 -6.21
C PRO A 169 -12.15 -13.89 -6.10
N VAL A 170 -11.90 -13.02 -7.07
CA VAL A 170 -12.48 -11.67 -7.19
C VAL A 170 -13.17 -11.47 -8.55
N GLY A 171 -13.57 -12.57 -9.18
CA GLY A 171 -14.02 -12.64 -10.56
C GLY A 171 -12.89 -12.99 -11.53
N GLU A 172 -13.27 -13.24 -12.78
CA GLU A 172 -12.32 -13.54 -13.85
C GLU A 172 -11.61 -12.26 -14.29
N ILE A 173 -10.35 -12.10 -13.86
CA ILE A 173 -9.53 -10.94 -14.19
C ILE A 173 -9.13 -11.04 -15.67
N ALA A 174 -9.64 -10.12 -16.50
CA ALA A 174 -9.30 -9.98 -17.90
C ALA A 174 -7.91 -9.35 -18.09
N ASP A 175 -7.62 -8.31 -17.29
CA ASP A 175 -6.31 -7.65 -17.27
C ASP A 175 -6.06 -7.00 -15.90
N HIS A 176 -4.81 -6.70 -15.58
CA HIS A 176 -4.42 -6.07 -14.34
C HIS A 176 -3.14 -5.24 -14.46
N PHE A 177 -3.03 -4.24 -13.60
CA PHE A 177 -1.83 -3.44 -13.44
C PHE A 177 -1.51 -3.35 -11.95
N TYR A 178 -0.25 -3.48 -11.56
CA TYR A 178 0.14 -3.12 -10.19
C TYR A 178 1.50 -2.45 -10.14
N ARG A 179 1.68 -1.61 -9.14
CA ARG A 179 2.96 -0.98 -8.79
C ARG A 179 3.33 -1.31 -7.35
N VAL A 180 4.63 -1.46 -7.11
CA VAL A 180 5.20 -1.52 -5.76
C VAL A 180 5.78 -0.13 -5.46
N GLU A 181 5.37 0.44 -4.34
CA GLU A 181 5.84 1.71 -3.78
C GLU A 181 6.49 1.42 -2.43
N PHE A 182 7.66 2.00 -2.17
CA PHE A 182 8.31 1.88 -0.88
C PHE A 182 7.91 3.08 -0.01
N GLN A 183 7.07 2.85 0.99
CA GLN A 183 6.68 3.92 1.90
C GLN A 183 7.89 4.45 2.68
N GLN A 184 7.76 5.63 3.30
CA GLN A 184 8.85 6.30 4.06
C GLN A 184 9.55 5.41 5.11
N ARG A 185 8.92 4.30 5.53
CA ARG A 185 9.46 3.32 6.49
C ARG A 185 10.27 2.19 5.83
N GLY A 186 10.38 2.16 4.51
CA GLY A 186 11.12 1.13 3.76
C GLY A 186 10.33 -0.16 3.48
N SER A 187 9.11 -0.30 4.00
CA SER A 187 8.23 -1.44 3.69
C SER A 187 7.54 -1.27 2.33
N PRO A 188 7.45 -2.33 1.52
CA PRO A 188 6.78 -2.28 0.23
C PRO A 188 5.26 -2.26 0.40
N HIS A 189 4.62 -1.45 -0.42
CA HIS A 189 3.17 -1.30 -0.54
C HIS A 189 2.77 -1.44 -2.00
N ILE A 190 1.67 -2.13 -2.27
CA ILE A 190 1.17 -2.34 -3.63
C ILE A 190 -0.11 -1.57 -3.83
N HIS A 191 -0.19 -0.92 -5.00
CA HIS A 191 -1.44 -0.47 -5.58
C HIS A 191 -1.69 -1.26 -6.87
N MET A 192 -2.83 -1.92 -6.93
CA MET A 192 -3.25 -2.77 -8.05
C MET A 192 -4.61 -2.34 -8.58
N LEU A 193 -4.74 -2.34 -9.91
CA LEU A 193 -5.97 -2.20 -10.66
C LEU A 193 -6.27 -3.54 -11.32
N ALA A 194 -7.52 -4.00 -11.25
CA ALA A 194 -7.95 -5.22 -11.94
C ALA A 194 -9.25 -4.96 -12.71
N TRP A 195 -9.29 -5.42 -13.96
CA TRP A 195 -10.47 -5.43 -14.82
C TRP A 195 -11.04 -6.83 -14.85
N VAL A 196 -12.31 -6.98 -14.49
CA VAL A 196 -12.99 -8.28 -14.41
C VAL A 196 -13.96 -8.43 -15.58
N SER A 197 -13.88 -9.57 -16.26
CA SER A 197 -14.80 -9.98 -17.32
C SER A 197 -16.24 -9.97 -16.81
N ASN A 198 -17.15 -9.36 -17.58
CA ASN A 198 -18.58 -9.32 -17.28
C ASN A 198 -18.94 -8.67 -15.93
N ALA A 199 -18.08 -7.83 -15.37
CA ALA A 199 -18.43 -7.03 -14.19
C ALA A 199 -19.51 -5.99 -14.55
N PRO A 200 -20.53 -5.76 -13.70
CA PRO A 200 -21.53 -4.73 -13.94
C PRO A 200 -20.89 -3.34 -13.93
N VAL A 201 -21.19 -2.54 -14.95
CA VAL A 201 -20.67 -1.19 -15.10
C VAL A 201 -21.59 -0.20 -14.39
N TYR A 202 -21.04 0.61 -13.50
CA TYR A 202 -21.77 1.69 -12.83
C TYR A 202 -22.43 2.62 -13.86
N GLU A 203 -23.63 3.14 -13.55
CA GLU A 203 -24.51 3.93 -14.44
C GLU A 203 -25.16 3.16 -15.60
N ASN A 204 -24.60 2.02 -16.04
CA ASN A 204 -25.19 1.19 -17.10
C ASN A 204 -26.01 0.01 -16.53
N ALA A 205 -25.50 -0.65 -15.50
CA ALA A 205 -26.18 -1.72 -14.78
C ALA A 205 -27.03 -1.16 -13.65
N SER A 206 -28.04 -1.92 -13.21
CA SER A 206 -28.84 -1.52 -12.06
C SER A 206 -28.00 -1.49 -10.78
N ASN A 207 -28.31 -0.57 -9.87
CA ASN A 207 -27.63 -0.48 -8.57
C ASN A 207 -27.70 -1.80 -7.79
N THR A 208 -28.77 -2.57 -7.98
CA THR A 208 -28.97 -3.90 -7.39
C THR A 208 -28.00 -4.95 -7.94
N GLU A 209 -27.71 -4.94 -9.25
CA GLU A 209 -26.74 -5.84 -9.86
C GLU A 209 -25.32 -5.50 -9.40
N VAL A 210 -24.97 -4.20 -9.37
CA VAL A 210 -23.66 -3.74 -8.88
C VAL A 210 -23.45 -4.15 -7.42
N ALA A 211 -24.44 -3.91 -6.56
CA ALA A 211 -24.36 -4.30 -5.14
C ALA A 211 -24.23 -5.82 -4.97
N SER A 212 -25.02 -6.60 -5.71
CA SER A 212 -24.96 -8.07 -5.66
C SER A 212 -23.62 -8.62 -6.13
N PHE A 213 -23.01 -8.00 -7.14
CA PHE A 213 -21.67 -8.35 -7.60
C PHE A 213 -20.62 -8.05 -6.53
N ILE A 214 -20.70 -6.90 -5.85
CA ILE A 214 -19.79 -6.55 -4.74
C ILE A 214 -19.94 -7.56 -3.60
N ASP A 215 -21.17 -7.83 -3.16
CA ASP A 215 -21.48 -8.72 -2.04
C ASP A 215 -21.05 -10.18 -2.28
N LYS A 216 -20.87 -10.58 -3.55
CA LYS A 216 -20.32 -11.89 -3.92
C LYS A 216 -18.85 -12.05 -3.48
N TYR A 217 -18.07 -10.97 -3.49
CA TYR A 217 -16.62 -11.03 -3.25
C TYR A 217 -16.16 -10.29 -1.98
N ILE A 218 -16.94 -9.32 -1.50
CA ILE A 218 -16.62 -8.48 -0.35
C ILE A 218 -17.67 -8.67 0.73
N THR A 219 -17.22 -8.85 1.97
CA THR A 219 -18.12 -8.97 3.11
C THR A 219 -17.56 -8.23 4.33
N CYS A 220 -18.45 -7.60 5.09
CA CYS A 220 -18.15 -7.03 6.40
C CYS A 220 -18.51 -7.99 7.55
N LYS A 221 -18.92 -9.23 7.24
CA LYS A 221 -19.29 -10.21 8.26
C LYS A 221 -18.03 -10.69 8.99
N LYS A 222 -17.97 -10.39 10.28
CA LYS A 222 -16.96 -10.86 11.22
C LYS A 222 -17.03 -12.39 11.37
N PRO A 223 -16.02 -13.18 10.92
CA PRO A 223 -15.96 -14.61 11.21
C PRO A 223 -15.81 -14.85 12.72
N THR A 224 -16.50 -15.86 13.25
CA THR A 224 -16.52 -16.18 14.69
C THR A 224 -15.19 -16.81 15.16
N SER A 225 -14.37 -17.35 14.26
CA SER A 225 -13.21 -18.20 14.58
C SER A 225 -11.83 -17.60 14.29
N GLU A 226 -11.73 -16.43 13.65
CA GLU A 226 -10.44 -15.88 13.19
C GLU A 226 -10.10 -14.54 13.85
N HIS A 227 -9.46 -14.58 15.02
CA HIS A 227 -9.14 -13.38 15.81
C HIS A 227 -8.18 -12.39 15.12
N LEU A 228 -7.27 -12.85 14.24
CA LEU A 228 -6.18 -12.01 13.71
C LEU A 228 -6.65 -11.03 12.62
N ALA A 229 -7.53 -11.46 11.71
CA ALA A 229 -8.07 -10.61 10.64
C ALA A 229 -8.93 -9.46 11.20
N LEU A 230 -9.57 -9.70 12.34
CA LEU A 230 -10.51 -8.78 12.97
C LEU A 230 -9.84 -7.56 13.61
N ASN A 231 -8.63 -7.73 14.17
CA ASN A 231 -7.90 -6.63 14.78
C ASN A 231 -7.42 -5.60 13.75
N LEU A 232 -7.15 -6.03 12.51
CA LEU A 232 -6.71 -5.14 11.43
C LEU A 232 -7.85 -4.45 10.69
N GLN A 233 -9.07 -4.94 10.86
CA GLN A 233 -10.28 -4.39 10.23
C GLN A 233 -11.06 -3.45 11.17
N THR A 234 -10.62 -3.30 12.42
CA THR A 234 -11.25 -2.41 13.40
C THR A 234 -10.44 -1.12 13.51
N HIS A 235 -11.11 0.03 13.41
CA HIS A 235 -10.47 1.32 13.63
C HIS A 235 -10.27 1.57 15.13
N SER A 236 -9.02 1.70 15.57
CA SER A 236 -8.67 2.27 16.87
C SER A 236 -8.02 3.64 16.67
N HIS A 237 -8.33 4.58 17.56
CA HIS A 237 -7.84 5.95 17.43
C HIS A 237 -6.33 6.03 17.70
N ALA A 238 -5.53 6.07 16.63
CA ALA A 238 -4.09 6.33 16.71
C ALA A 238 -3.77 7.85 16.79
N LYS A 239 -2.53 8.20 17.16
CA LYS A 239 -2.04 9.59 17.18
C LYS A 239 -2.30 10.35 15.86
N THR A 240 -2.19 9.67 14.73
CA THR A 240 -2.47 10.23 13.40
C THR A 240 -3.91 10.70 13.21
N CYS A 241 -4.85 10.12 13.94
CA CYS A 241 -6.26 10.49 13.93
C CYS A 241 -6.48 11.88 14.53
N ARG A 242 -5.62 12.30 15.47
CA ARG A 242 -5.75 13.57 16.20
C ARG A 242 -4.97 14.73 15.58
N LYS A 243 -4.35 14.54 14.41
CA LYS A 243 -3.45 15.53 13.77
C LYS A 243 -4.12 16.83 13.28
N LYS A 244 -5.44 16.86 13.09
CA LYS A 244 -6.13 18.02 12.48
C LYS A 244 -6.96 18.85 13.46
N ARG A 245 -7.71 18.21 14.37
CA ARG A 245 -8.62 18.85 15.32
C ARG A 245 -8.68 18.01 16.59
N GLU A 246 -8.73 18.65 17.75
CA GLU A 246 -9.00 17.97 19.01
C GLU A 246 -10.45 17.43 19.00
N GLY A 247 -10.65 16.19 19.47
CA GLY A 247 -11.97 15.57 19.60
C GLY A 247 -12.58 14.94 18.35
N VAL A 248 -12.04 15.16 17.14
CA VAL A 248 -12.59 14.58 15.90
C VAL A 248 -11.54 13.74 15.17
N CYS A 249 -11.88 12.50 14.81
CA CYS A 249 -11.00 11.66 14.02
C CYS A 249 -10.77 12.26 12.64
N ARG A 250 -9.49 12.43 12.26
CA ARG A 250 -9.06 12.87 10.91
C ARG A 250 -9.71 12.08 9.77
N PHE A 251 -10.00 10.81 9.99
CA PHE A 251 -10.56 9.90 8.99
C PHE A 251 -12.09 9.82 9.04
N GLY A 252 -12.74 10.60 9.91
CA GLY A 252 -14.21 10.66 10.00
C GLY A 252 -14.84 9.49 10.76
N PHE A 253 -14.08 8.73 11.56
CA PHE A 253 -14.65 7.69 12.42
C PHE A 253 -15.29 8.28 13.70
N PRO A 254 -16.35 7.64 14.24
CA PRO A 254 -17.04 6.48 13.66
C PRO A 254 -17.80 6.84 12.38
N ILE A 255 -17.72 5.95 11.39
CA ILE A 255 -18.53 6.06 10.16
C ILE A 255 -19.88 5.39 10.47
N PRO A 256 -21.02 6.03 10.13
CA PRO A 256 -22.33 5.42 10.34
C PRO A 256 -22.43 4.04 9.69
N SER A 257 -23.00 3.08 10.43
CA SER A 257 -23.16 1.72 9.92
C SER A 257 -24.19 1.67 8.79
N MET A 258 -23.89 0.91 7.73
CA MET A 258 -24.79 0.69 6.61
C MET A 258 -25.33 -0.74 6.67
N PRO A 259 -26.66 -0.96 6.62
CA PRO A 259 -27.25 -2.30 6.79
C PRO A 259 -27.04 -3.22 5.58
N ARG A 260 -26.71 -2.64 4.42
CA ARG A 260 -26.47 -3.35 3.16
C ARG A 260 -25.57 -2.52 2.25
N THR A 261 -24.96 -3.17 1.27
CA THR A 261 -24.25 -2.49 0.19
C THR A 261 -25.22 -1.63 -0.61
N MET A 262 -24.87 -0.37 -0.80
CA MET A 262 -25.64 0.56 -1.62
C MET A 262 -24.76 1.65 -2.22
N ILE A 263 -25.22 2.18 -3.34
CA ILE A 263 -24.58 3.31 -4.02
C ILE A 263 -25.21 4.58 -3.46
N LEU A 264 -24.37 5.49 -2.97
CA LEU A 264 -24.79 6.80 -2.49
C LEU A 264 -24.68 7.81 -3.63
N THR A 265 -25.78 8.51 -3.91
CA THR A 265 -25.81 9.62 -4.86
C THR A 265 -25.85 10.95 -4.10
N PRO A 266 -25.34 12.04 -4.68
CA PRO A 266 -25.55 13.37 -4.13
C PRO A 266 -27.04 13.63 -3.91
N LEU A 267 -27.36 14.32 -2.82
CA LEU A 267 -28.72 14.79 -2.57
C LEU A 267 -29.03 15.92 -3.58
N GLU A 268 -30.16 15.82 -4.27
CA GLU A 268 -30.62 16.83 -5.21
C GLU A 268 -31.35 17.98 -4.49
N ASN A 269 -31.13 19.22 -4.91
CA ASN A 269 -31.84 20.42 -4.42
C ASN A 269 -31.73 20.72 -2.92
N VAL A 270 -30.62 20.34 -2.27
CA VAL A 270 -30.43 20.63 -0.85
C VAL A 270 -30.20 22.12 -0.61
N THR A 271 -31.14 22.75 0.08
CA THR A 271 -30.99 24.12 0.61
C THR A 271 -29.88 24.16 1.67
N THR A 272 -29.33 25.34 1.95
CA THR A 272 -28.29 25.49 3.00
C THR A 272 -28.81 24.99 4.35
N ASP A 273 -30.08 25.24 4.66
CA ASP A 273 -30.71 24.82 5.92
C ASP A 273 -30.81 23.29 6.06
N GLU A 274 -31.10 22.58 4.97
CA GLU A 274 -31.13 21.11 4.96
C GLU A 274 -29.72 20.51 5.14
N LYS A 275 -28.68 21.15 4.57
CA LYS A 275 -27.28 20.71 4.80
C LYS A 275 -26.89 20.83 6.26
N ASP A 276 -27.27 21.94 6.90
CA ASP A 276 -26.98 22.16 8.32
C ASP A 276 -27.74 21.17 9.21
N GLN A 277 -28.98 20.82 8.85
CA GLN A 277 -29.75 19.77 9.54
C GLN A 277 -29.12 18.39 9.37
N PHE A 278 -28.70 18.00 8.15
CA PHE A 278 -28.02 16.73 7.93
C PHE A 278 -26.67 16.65 8.66
N SER A 279 -25.92 17.76 8.69
CA SER A 279 -24.68 17.84 9.48
C SER A 279 -24.96 17.67 10.98
N ALA A 280 -26.00 18.33 11.50
CA ALA A 280 -26.37 18.20 12.91
C ALA A 280 -26.85 16.79 13.27
N LEU A 281 -27.55 16.10 12.35
CA LEU A 281 -27.94 14.69 12.53
C LEU A 281 -26.73 13.76 12.48
N TYR A 282 -25.80 13.99 11.56
CA TYR A 282 -24.54 13.25 11.47
C TYR A 282 -23.72 13.40 12.75
N ASP A 283 -23.58 14.62 13.26
CA ASP A 283 -22.86 14.91 14.50
C ASP A 283 -23.54 14.27 15.72
N LYS A 284 -24.88 14.23 15.75
CA LYS A 284 -25.64 13.55 16.82
C LYS A 284 -25.50 12.03 16.75
N GLY A 285 -25.58 11.43 15.56
CA GLY A 285 -25.44 9.97 15.37
C GLY A 285 -24.03 9.44 15.58
N ILE A 286 -23.02 10.32 15.65
CA ILE A 286 -21.65 9.99 16.08
C ILE A 286 -21.50 9.97 17.61
N LEU A 287 -22.40 10.65 18.34
CA LEU A 287 -22.35 10.79 19.80
C LEU A 287 -23.16 9.72 20.56
N GLU A 288 -23.90 8.87 19.86
CA GLU A 288 -24.57 7.66 20.39
C GLU A 288 -23.76 6.39 20.10
#